data_AF-A0A3N4W4E2-F1
#
_entry.id   AF-A0A3N4W4E2-F1
#
_cell.length_a   1.000
_cell.length_b   1.000
_cell.length_c   1.000
_cell.angle_alpha   90.00
_cell.angle_beta   90.00
_cell.angle_gamma   90.00
#
_symmetry.space_group_name_H-M   'P 1'
#
loop_
_entity.id
_entity.type
_entity.pdbx_description
1 polymer ?
#
loop_
_entity_poly.entity_id
_entity_poly.type
_entity_poly.pdbx_seq_one_letter_code
_entity_poly.pdbx_strand_id
1 'polypeptide(L)'
;MGGRGAAAVLAAIAAAFCPTAFAGAAPPKAEALIGRTVPPFPPELPDLGGSCFSAPAGASADPAASAICAYAFSAHGPDWPRLSHVLVLKAIGHEGNQTQWRVLDVLERPTQPPGRMLAFHGCLRDGRDAPALLAWVDAEGEGEWYEPVYRAWEFDFARERLREIPPAGVRCVNEGHGYDG
;
A
#
# COMPACT_ATOMS: atom_id res chain seq x y z
N MET A 1 10.87 13.93 -81.28
CA MET A 1 12.31 13.57 -81.17
C MET A 1 12.87 14.39 -80.01
N GLY A 2 13.37 13.91 -78.89
CA GLY A 2 13.62 12.60 -78.31
C GLY A 2 14.51 12.88 -77.08
N GLY A 3 14.20 12.32 -75.91
CA GLY A 3 15.02 12.48 -74.70
C GLY A 3 14.25 11.99 -73.47
N ARG A 4 14.37 10.72 -73.09
CA ARG A 4 15.30 10.24 -72.04
C ARG A 4 15.08 11.02 -70.73
N GLY A 5 14.36 10.51 -69.74
CA GLY A 5 14.51 9.20 -69.10
C GLY A 5 15.43 9.37 -67.90
N ALA A 6 14.87 9.50 -66.70
CA ALA A 6 15.60 9.38 -65.44
C ALA A 6 14.67 8.72 -64.41
N ALA A 7 14.94 7.44 -64.15
CA ALA A 7 14.31 6.64 -63.12
C ALA A 7 14.77 7.14 -61.75
N ALA A 8 13.83 7.53 -60.89
CA ALA A 8 14.10 7.81 -59.48
C ALA A 8 14.11 6.48 -58.71
N VAL A 9 15.27 6.15 -58.16
CA VAL A 9 15.46 5.00 -57.25
C VAL A 9 14.86 5.37 -55.89
N LEU A 10 13.74 4.74 -55.54
CA LEU A 10 13.16 4.76 -54.20
C LEU A 10 14.01 3.84 -53.30
N ALA A 11 14.88 4.43 -52.50
CA ALA A 11 15.57 3.72 -51.42
C ALA A 11 14.61 3.60 -50.21
N ALA A 12 14.09 2.40 -49.99
CA ALA A 12 13.32 2.08 -48.80
C ALA A 12 14.27 1.93 -47.59
N ILE A 13 14.23 2.88 -46.67
CA ILE A 13 14.91 2.76 -45.38
C ILE A 13 14.04 1.88 -44.48
N ALA A 14 14.36 0.58 -44.44
CA ALA A 14 13.81 -0.33 -43.45
C ALA A 14 14.51 -0.04 -42.10
N ALA A 15 13.91 0.84 -41.30
CA ALA A 15 14.30 1.04 -39.91
C ALA A 15 13.97 -0.23 -39.13
N ALA A 16 14.99 -1.03 -38.82
CA ALA A 16 14.90 -2.16 -37.92
C ALA A 16 14.56 -1.64 -36.51
N PHE A 17 13.27 -1.67 -36.17
CA PHE A 17 12.80 -1.52 -34.80
C PHE A 17 13.32 -2.72 -34.01
N CYS A 18 14.43 -2.53 -33.32
CA CYS A 18 14.89 -3.45 -32.28
C CYS A 18 13.98 -3.21 -31.07
N PRO A 19 13.10 -4.15 -30.68
CA PRO A 19 12.31 -3.98 -29.48
C PRO A 19 13.27 -4.08 -28.29
N THR A 20 13.68 -2.94 -27.74
CA THR A 20 14.28 -2.89 -26.41
C THR A 20 13.22 -3.34 -25.43
N ALA A 21 13.32 -4.61 -25.03
CA ALA A 21 12.59 -5.14 -23.90
C ALA A 21 12.94 -4.29 -22.68
N PHE A 22 11.97 -3.52 -22.17
CA PHE A 22 12.06 -2.95 -20.83
C PHE A 22 12.09 -4.14 -19.87
N ALA A 23 13.28 -4.55 -19.48
CA ALA A 23 13.48 -5.42 -18.34
C ALA A 23 12.94 -4.66 -17.12
N GLY A 24 11.74 -5.03 -16.68
CA GLY A 24 11.15 -4.49 -15.46
C GLY A 24 12.15 -4.69 -14.33
N ALA A 25 12.64 -3.58 -13.76
CA ALA A 25 13.47 -3.65 -12.57
C ALA A 25 12.68 -4.39 -11.50
N ALA A 26 13.34 -5.33 -10.81
CA ALA A 26 12.74 -5.96 -9.65
C ALA A 26 12.34 -4.86 -8.65
N PRO A 27 11.18 -4.99 -7.98
CA PRO A 27 10.75 -3.99 -7.00
C PRO A 27 11.85 -3.82 -5.94
N PRO A 28 12.05 -2.58 -5.43
CA PRO A 28 13.03 -2.35 -4.38
C PRO A 28 12.70 -3.23 -3.17
N LYS A 29 13.74 -3.71 -2.48
CA LYS A 29 13.55 -4.40 -1.19
C LYS A 29 12.84 -3.47 -0.22
N ALA A 30 11.97 -4.01 0.64
CA ALA A 30 11.16 -3.23 1.56
C ALA A 30 11.99 -2.28 2.44
N GLU A 31 13.16 -2.72 2.88
CA GLU A 31 14.03 -1.91 3.73
C GLU A 31 14.60 -0.67 3.01
N ALA A 32 14.70 -0.71 1.68
CA ALA A 32 15.16 0.44 0.88
C ALA A 32 14.10 1.56 0.78
N LEU A 33 12.86 1.29 1.19
CA LEU A 33 11.80 2.28 1.21
C LEU A 33 11.79 3.10 2.51
N ILE A 34 12.21 2.50 3.62
CA ILE A 34 12.18 3.13 4.95
C ILE A 34 13.03 4.42 4.94
N GLY A 35 12.45 5.49 5.47
CA GLY A 35 13.05 6.82 5.54
C GLY A 35 12.87 7.67 4.29
N ARG A 36 12.40 7.12 3.16
CA ARG A 36 12.10 7.92 1.96
C ARG A 36 10.89 8.81 2.18
N THR A 37 10.95 9.99 1.56
CA THR A 37 9.79 10.86 1.37
C THR A 37 9.13 10.55 0.04
N VAL A 38 7.81 10.38 0.03
CA VAL A 38 7.03 10.06 -1.17
C VAL A 38 5.75 10.91 -1.27
N PRO A 39 5.42 11.41 -2.46
CA PRO A 39 4.15 12.06 -2.74
C PRO A 39 3.20 11.20 -3.59
N PRO A 40 1.92 11.03 -3.23
CA PRO A 40 1.50 10.59 -1.90
C PRO A 40 2.00 9.17 -1.56
N PHE A 41 2.48 8.41 -2.56
CA PHE A 41 3.00 7.05 -2.46
C PHE A 41 4.20 6.85 -3.39
N PRO A 42 5.04 5.81 -3.21
CA PRO A 42 6.18 5.57 -4.10
C PRO A 42 5.69 5.28 -5.55
N PRO A 43 6.19 5.99 -6.58
CA PRO A 43 5.70 5.83 -7.95
C PRO A 43 5.96 4.44 -8.55
N GLU A 44 6.94 3.70 -8.01
CA GLU A 44 7.28 2.35 -8.43
C GLU A 44 6.37 1.26 -7.84
N LEU A 45 5.48 1.61 -6.90
CA LEU A 45 4.58 0.66 -6.25
C LEU A 45 3.12 0.98 -6.61
N PRO A 46 2.45 0.10 -7.39
CA PRO A 46 1.02 0.26 -7.67
C PRO A 46 0.22 0.28 -6.36
N ASP A 47 -0.61 1.31 -6.18
CA ASP A 47 -1.47 1.49 -5.00
C ASP A 47 -2.74 0.65 -5.11
N LEU A 48 -3.10 -0.03 -4.01
CA LEU A 48 -4.35 -0.78 -3.86
C LEU A 48 -5.31 -0.08 -2.91
N GLY A 49 -4.83 0.89 -2.13
CA GLY A 49 -5.60 1.62 -1.14
C GLY A 49 -4.94 1.60 0.24
N GLY A 50 -5.65 2.11 1.24
CA GLY A 50 -5.12 2.25 2.58
C GLY A 50 -6.08 2.97 3.52
N SER A 51 -5.58 3.29 4.71
CA SER A 51 -6.32 4.09 5.69
C SER A 51 -5.37 5.00 6.46
N CYS A 52 -5.85 6.19 6.82
CA CYS A 52 -5.12 7.09 7.70
C CYS A 52 -5.54 6.90 9.16
N PHE A 53 -4.66 7.19 10.09
CA PHE A 53 -4.95 7.17 11.51
C PHE A 53 -4.10 8.21 12.27
N SER A 54 -4.43 8.39 13.54
CA SER A 54 -3.78 9.34 14.44
C SER A 54 -3.28 8.62 15.69
N ALA A 55 -2.20 9.12 16.28
CA ALA A 55 -1.74 8.65 17.58
C ALA A 55 -2.71 9.10 18.67
N PRO A 56 -3.07 8.21 19.62
CA PRO A 56 -3.69 8.62 20.86
C PRO A 56 -2.84 9.66 21.59
N ALA A 57 -3.47 10.53 22.38
CA ALA A 57 -2.75 11.52 23.16
C ALA A 57 -1.68 10.87 24.04
N GLY A 58 -0.43 11.35 23.94
CA GLY A 58 0.70 10.84 24.71
C GLY A 58 1.31 9.53 24.21
N ALA A 59 0.82 8.95 23.11
CA ALA A 59 1.40 7.73 22.53
C ALA A 59 2.72 7.98 21.77
N SER A 60 2.98 9.24 21.38
CA SER A 60 4.22 9.67 20.73
C SER A 60 4.81 10.90 21.42
N ALA A 61 6.14 11.06 21.33
CA ALA A 61 6.83 12.28 21.74
C ALA A 61 6.65 13.43 20.74
N ASP A 62 6.25 13.12 19.50
CA ASP A 62 5.95 14.13 18.49
C ASP A 62 4.53 14.68 18.69
N PRO A 63 4.36 15.98 19.00
CA PRO A 63 3.02 16.56 19.18
C PRO A 63 2.17 16.52 17.91
N ALA A 64 2.76 16.44 16.73
CA ALA A 64 2.03 16.31 15.46
C ALA A 64 1.43 14.91 15.25
N ALA A 65 1.86 13.90 16.03
CA ALA A 65 1.40 12.53 15.90
C ALA A 65 -0.11 12.35 16.14
N SER A 66 -0.71 13.23 16.95
CA SER A 66 -2.16 13.21 17.23
C SER A 66 -2.99 14.05 16.25
N ALA A 67 -2.36 14.67 15.25
CA ALA A 67 -3.11 15.34 14.18
C ALA A 67 -3.93 14.30 13.38
N ILE A 68 -5.08 14.73 12.85
CA ILE A 68 -5.92 13.89 11.99
C ILE A 68 -5.08 13.41 10.80
N CYS A 69 -5.12 12.09 10.53
CA CYS A 69 -4.31 11.45 9.48
C CYS A 69 -2.80 11.72 9.59
N ALA A 70 -2.25 11.82 10.80
CA ALA A 70 -0.80 11.96 10.99
C ALA A 70 -0.01 10.73 10.48
N TYR A 71 -0.66 9.56 10.44
CA TYR A 71 -0.11 8.31 9.93
C TYR A 71 -1.04 7.68 8.90
N ALA A 72 -0.51 6.74 8.11
CA ALA A 72 -1.30 5.92 7.23
C ALA A 72 -0.70 4.53 7.02
N PHE A 73 -1.58 3.56 6.75
CA PHE A 73 -1.23 2.32 6.08
C PHE A 73 -1.54 2.47 4.60
N SER A 74 -0.64 1.99 3.74
CA SER A 74 -0.88 1.94 2.29
C SER A 74 -0.47 0.58 1.76
N ALA A 75 -1.37 -0.09 1.06
CA ALA A 75 -1.23 -1.41 0.51
C ALA A 75 -0.86 -1.33 -0.97
N HIS A 76 0.16 -2.08 -1.38
CA HIS A 76 0.69 -2.01 -2.74
C HIS A 76 0.88 -3.37 -3.37
N GLY A 77 0.57 -3.46 -4.65
CA GLY A 77 0.72 -4.65 -5.47
C GLY A 77 -0.05 -4.52 -6.77
N PRO A 78 0.14 -5.43 -7.73
CA PRO A 78 -0.62 -5.39 -8.99
C PRO A 78 -2.13 -5.67 -8.81
N ASP A 79 -2.52 -6.39 -7.76
CA ASP A 79 -3.90 -6.54 -7.26
C ASP A 79 -3.89 -7.10 -5.82
N TRP A 80 -5.05 -7.15 -5.16
CA TRP A 80 -5.18 -7.66 -3.78
C TRP A 80 -4.59 -9.07 -3.60
N PRO A 81 -4.95 -10.10 -4.40
CA PRO A 81 -4.33 -11.42 -4.29
C PRO A 81 -2.81 -11.44 -4.43
N ARG A 82 -2.23 -10.44 -5.11
CA ARG A 82 -0.78 -10.26 -5.29
C ARG A 82 -0.26 -9.06 -4.50
N LEU A 83 -0.82 -8.78 -3.33
CA LEU A 83 -0.28 -7.77 -2.40
C LEU A 83 1.22 -8.01 -2.16
N SER A 84 2.00 -6.97 -2.37
CA SER A 84 3.47 -7.01 -2.34
C SER A 84 4.05 -6.28 -1.13
N HIS A 85 3.44 -5.18 -0.70
CA HIS A 85 3.92 -4.36 0.39
C HIS A 85 2.75 -3.75 1.15
N VAL A 86 2.92 -3.55 2.45
CA VAL A 86 2.15 -2.57 3.23
C VAL A 86 3.14 -1.58 3.81
N LEU A 87 3.01 -0.31 3.48
CA LEU A 87 3.83 0.77 4.03
C LEU A 87 3.14 1.35 5.27
N VAL A 88 3.95 1.70 6.27
CA VAL A 88 3.53 2.62 7.32
C VAL A 88 4.13 3.98 7.05
N LEU A 89 3.28 4.99 6.99
CA LEU A 89 3.62 6.32 6.55
C LEU A 89 3.35 7.31 7.68
N LYS A 90 4.17 8.37 7.75
CA LYS A 90 3.93 9.54 8.61
C LYS A 90 3.89 10.81 7.77
N ALA A 91 2.87 11.62 7.95
CA ALA A 91 2.77 12.91 7.29
C ALA A 91 3.90 13.83 7.79
N ILE A 92 4.64 14.43 6.86
CA ILE A 92 5.72 15.39 7.16
C ILE A 92 5.46 16.78 6.60
N GLY A 93 4.34 16.98 5.90
CA GLY A 93 3.95 18.25 5.31
C GLY A 93 3.08 18.08 4.08
N HIS A 94 2.95 19.16 3.32
CA HIS A 94 2.22 19.18 2.05
C HIS A 94 3.03 19.91 0.98
N GLU A 95 2.90 19.47 -0.26
CA GLU A 95 3.32 20.20 -1.45
C GLU A 95 2.10 20.41 -2.34
N GLY A 96 1.61 21.65 -2.39
CA GLY A 96 0.29 21.93 -2.98
C GLY A 96 -0.81 21.12 -2.27
N ASN A 97 -1.57 20.35 -3.05
CA ASN A 97 -2.65 19.49 -2.55
C ASN A 97 -2.20 18.06 -2.20
N GLN A 98 -0.91 17.75 -2.26
CA GLN A 98 -0.39 16.41 -1.97
C GLN A 98 0.26 16.39 -0.59
N THR A 99 -0.17 15.46 0.26
CA THR A 99 0.53 15.15 1.51
C THR A 99 1.87 14.51 1.18
N GLN A 100 2.91 14.98 1.85
CA GLN A 100 4.25 14.40 1.80
C GLN A 100 4.36 13.39 2.94
N TRP A 101 4.69 12.15 2.59
CA TRP A 101 4.77 11.06 3.54
C TRP A 101 6.20 10.57 3.70
N ARG A 102 6.64 10.36 4.94
CA ARG A 102 7.86 9.61 5.25
C ARG A 102 7.49 8.15 5.52
N VAL A 103 8.14 7.23 4.83
CA VAL A 103 8.00 5.79 5.10
C VAL A 103 8.70 5.45 6.42
N LEU A 104 7.98 4.88 7.37
CA LEU A 104 8.49 4.51 8.69
C LEU A 104 8.85 3.03 8.78
N ASP A 105 8.00 2.17 8.23
CA ASP A 105 8.19 0.73 8.27
C ASP A 105 7.48 0.10 7.07
N VAL A 106 7.84 -1.14 6.78
CA VAL A 106 7.30 -1.88 5.66
C VAL A 106 7.06 -3.33 6.04
N LEU A 107 5.87 -3.83 5.74
CA LEU A 107 5.58 -5.25 5.74
C LEU A 107 5.81 -5.79 4.32
N GLU A 108 6.95 -6.45 4.11
CA GLU A 108 7.31 -7.02 2.80
C GLU A 108 6.56 -8.32 2.53
N ARG A 109 6.06 -8.46 1.29
CA ARG A 109 5.43 -9.68 0.74
C ARG A 109 4.58 -10.40 1.78
N PRO A 110 3.58 -9.72 2.37
CA PRO A 110 2.70 -10.39 3.29
C PRO A 110 1.86 -11.33 2.42
N THR A 111 2.28 -12.60 2.36
CA THR A 111 1.66 -13.59 1.48
C THR A 111 0.19 -13.67 1.86
N GLN A 112 -0.69 -13.16 1.00
CA GLN A 112 -2.14 -13.22 1.21
C GLN A 112 -2.59 -14.64 0.92
N PRO A 113 -2.98 -15.41 1.94
CA PRO A 113 -3.44 -16.77 1.73
C PRO A 113 -4.80 -16.73 1.01
N PRO A 114 -5.16 -17.77 0.24
CA PRO A 114 -6.47 -17.87 -0.38
C PRO A 114 -7.60 -17.69 0.65
N GLY A 115 -8.68 -16.99 0.27
CA GLY A 115 -9.82 -16.73 1.13
C GLY A 115 -9.57 -15.72 2.26
N ARG A 116 -8.42 -15.03 2.28
CA ARG A 116 -8.10 -14.02 3.31
C ARG A 116 -8.03 -12.63 2.71
N MET A 117 -8.25 -11.62 3.54
CA MET A 117 -8.16 -10.20 3.19
C MET A 117 -7.38 -9.43 4.27
N LEU A 118 -6.73 -8.34 3.86
CA LEU A 118 -6.07 -7.44 4.81
C LEU A 118 -7.09 -6.39 5.27
N ALA A 119 -7.44 -6.43 6.55
CA ALA A 119 -8.19 -5.37 7.19
C ALA A 119 -7.22 -4.35 7.80
N PHE A 120 -7.44 -3.07 7.54
CA PHE A 120 -6.68 -1.94 8.11
C PHE A 120 -7.60 -0.78 8.54
N HIS A 121 -8.91 -1.05 8.69
CA HIS A 121 -9.91 -0.13 9.23
C HIS A 121 -10.89 -0.89 10.13
N GLY A 122 -11.58 -0.17 11.03
CA GLY A 122 -12.64 -0.74 11.86
C GLY A 122 -12.20 -1.88 12.79
N CYS A 123 -10.90 -1.94 13.12
CA CYS A 123 -10.38 -2.98 13.99
C CYS A 123 -10.43 -2.57 15.47
N LEU A 124 -10.79 -3.55 16.30
CA LEU A 124 -10.79 -3.49 17.74
C LEU A 124 -9.70 -4.38 18.31
N ARG A 125 -9.19 -4.00 19.48
CA ARG A 125 -8.38 -4.83 20.35
C ARG A 125 -8.97 -4.84 21.75
N ASP A 126 -9.28 -6.03 22.25
CA ASP A 126 -9.88 -6.25 23.57
C ASP A 126 -11.13 -5.36 23.78
N GLY A 127 -11.93 -5.21 22.71
CA GLY A 127 -13.16 -4.41 22.68
C GLY A 127 -12.97 -2.90 22.55
N ARG A 128 -11.76 -2.41 22.24
CA ARG A 128 -11.46 -0.98 22.09
C ARG A 128 -10.97 -0.67 20.69
N ASP A 129 -11.31 0.52 20.17
CA ASP A 129 -10.83 0.98 18.88
C ASP A 129 -9.29 0.94 18.80
N ALA A 130 -8.81 0.28 17.74
CA ALA A 130 -7.39 0.11 17.45
C ALA A 130 -7.12 0.56 16.00
N PRO A 131 -7.19 1.87 15.71
CA PRO A 131 -7.07 2.38 14.34
C PRO A 131 -5.66 2.20 13.74
N ALA A 132 -4.68 1.89 14.58
CA ALA A 132 -3.29 1.63 14.20
C ALA A 132 -3.00 0.11 14.09
N LEU A 133 -4.05 -0.69 13.84
CA LEU A 133 -3.99 -2.14 13.71
C LEU A 133 -4.27 -2.55 12.26
N LEU A 134 -3.55 -3.57 11.80
CA LEU A 134 -3.86 -4.29 10.57
C LEU A 134 -3.92 -5.79 10.82
N ALA A 135 -4.79 -6.50 10.11
CA ALA A 135 -5.03 -7.92 10.35
C ALA A 135 -5.30 -8.69 9.07
N TRP A 136 -4.79 -9.91 9.00
CA TRP A 136 -5.26 -10.90 8.04
C TRP A 136 -6.52 -11.56 8.59
N VAL A 137 -7.62 -11.38 7.90
CA VAL A 137 -8.94 -11.86 8.30
C VAL A 137 -9.54 -12.75 7.22
N ASP A 138 -10.59 -13.49 7.58
CA ASP A 138 -11.38 -14.27 6.63
C ASP A 138 -12.19 -13.33 5.72
N ALA A 139 -12.01 -13.47 4.41
CA ALA A 139 -12.69 -12.65 3.41
C ALA A 139 -14.09 -13.18 3.07
N GLU A 140 -14.38 -14.44 3.39
CA GLU A 140 -15.62 -15.13 3.02
C GLU A 140 -16.66 -15.10 4.15
N GLY A 141 -16.31 -14.50 5.30
CA GLY A 141 -17.21 -14.35 6.42
C GLY A 141 -18.41 -13.45 6.09
N GLU A 142 -19.63 -13.95 6.32
CA GLU A 142 -20.88 -13.21 6.09
C GLU A 142 -21.35 -12.39 7.30
N GLY A 143 -20.69 -12.52 8.45
CA GLY A 143 -21.06 -11.82 9.68
C GLY A 143 -20.63 -10.34 9.70
N GLU A 144 -21.11 -9.60 10.70
CA GLU A 144 -20.70 -8.20 10.99
C GLU A 144 -19.19 -8.07 11.24
N TRP A 145 -18.52 -9.18 11.58
CA TRP A 145 -17.11 -9.22 11.90
C TRP A 145 -16.39 -10.21 10.99
N TYR A 146 -15.21 -9.84 10.51
CA TYR A 146 -14.34 -10.78 9.81
C TYR A 146 -13.69 -11.74 10.81
N GLU A 147 -14.14 -12.98 10.81
CA GLU A 147 -13.67 -14.04 11.71
C GLU A 147 -13.39 -15.33 10.92
N PRO A 148 -12.28 -16.05 11.21
CA PRO A 148 -11.29 -15.74 12.23
C PRO A 148 -10.26 -14.68 11.80
N VAL A 149 -9.61 -14.07 12.79
CA VAL A 149 -8.36 -13.30 12.59
C VAL A 149 -7.18 -14.26 12.61
N TYR A 150 -6.39 -14.28 11.54
CA TYR A 150 -5.27 -15.21 11.36
C TYR A 150 -3.94 -14.65 11.86
N ARG A 151 -3.72 -13.35 11.66
CA ARG A 151 -2.52 -12.62 12.06
C ARG A 151 -2.85 -11.15 12.23
N ALA A 152 -2.20 -10.48 13.16
CA ALA A 152 -2.40 -9.05 13.37
C ALA A 152 -1.09 -8.34 13.69
N TRP A 153 -1.02 -7.08 13.30
CA TRP A 153 0.06 -6.18 13.65
C TRP A 153 -0.51 -4.87 14.18
N GLU A 154 0.21 -4.28 15.10
CA GLU A 154 -0.12 -2.98 15.68
C GLU A 154 1.08 -2.07 15.54
N PHE A 155 0.83 -0.81 15.19
CA PHE A 155 1.86 0.20 15.11
C PHE A 155 2.24 0.71 16.51
N ASP A 156 3.51 0.61 16.85
CA ASP A 156 4.10 1.19 18.05
C ASP A 156 4.55 2.62 17.76
N PHE A 157 3.76 3.59 18.23
CA PHE A 157 4.02 5.02 18.03
C PHE A 157 5.32 5.52 18.64
N ALA A 158 5.82 4.87 19.71
CA ALA A 158 7.07 5.28 20.36
C ALA A 158 8.28 4.77 19.57
N ARG A 159 8.17 3.58 18.96
CA ARG A 159 9.22 2.99 18.14
C ARG A 159 9.12 3.35 16.66
N GLU A 160 7.99 3.90 16.24
CA GLU A 160 7.61 4.16 14.85
C GLU A 160 7.70 2.90 13.96
N ARG A 161 7.25 1.74 14.47
CA ARG A 161 7.33 0.45 13.76
C ARG A 161 6.12 -0.44 13.98
N LEU A 162 5.85 -1.34 13.03
CA LEU A 162 4.89 -2.41 13.20
C LEU A 162 5.45 -3.49 14.13
N ARG A 163 4.57 -4.03 14.96
CA ARG A 163 4.83 -5.20 15.78
C ARG A 163 3.72 -6.21 15.58
N GLU A 164 4.09 -7.45 15.31
CA GLU A 164 3.14 -8.56 15.28
C GLU A 164 2.57 -8.78 16.70
N ILE A 165 1.26 -8.93 16.80
CA ILE A 165 0.53 -9.17 18.04
C ILE A 165 -0.28 -10.48 17.95
N PRO A 166 -0.63 -11.09 19.09
CA PRO A 166 -1.53 -12.25 19.08
C PRO A 166 -2.88 -11.90 18.43
N PRO A 167 -3.46 -12.79 17.60
CA PRO A 167 -4.80 -12.57 17.04
C PRO A 167 -5.92 -12.57 18.09
N ALA A 168 -5.69 -13.21 19.24
CA ALA A 168 -6.67 -13.25 20.32
C ALA A 168 -6.99 -11.82 20.79
N GLY A 169 -8.29 -11.51 20.88
CA GLY A 169 -8.77 -10.17 21.26
C GLY A 169 -8.83 -9.17 20.10
N VAL A 170 -8.36 -9.53 18.90
CA VAL A 170 -8.50 -8.70 17.69
C VAL A 170 -9.79 -9.06 16.97
N ARG A 171 -10.55 -8.04 16.54
CA ARG A 171 -11.73 -8.18 15.68
C ARG A 171 -11.77 -7.03 14.70
N CYS A 172 -12.11 -7.25 13.44
CA CYS A 172 -12.26 -6.18 12.46
C CYS A 172 -13.66 -6.24 11.85
N VAL A 173 -14.29 -5.08 11.72
CA VAL A 173 -15.65 -4.96 11.17
C VAL A 173 -15.66 -5.37 9.70
N ASN A 174 -16.68 -6.13 9.31
CA ASN A 174 -17.03 -6.37 7.93
C ASN A 174 -17.91 -5.22 7.42
N GLU A 175 -17.29 -4.23 6.77
CA GLU A 175 -17.98 -3.04 6.28
C GLU A 175 -19.02 -3.35 5.18
N GLY A 176 -18.94 -4.53 4.55
CA GLY A 176 -19.94 -5.00 3.60
C GLY A 176 -21.15 -5.68 4.24
N HIS A 177 -21.13 -5.98 5.53
CA HIS A 177 -22.24 -6.65 6.20
C HIS A 177 -23.47 -5.74 6.28
N GLY A 178 -24.65 -6.29 5.94
CA GLY A 178 -25.91 -5.56 5.93
C GLY A 178 -26.08 -4.61 4.73
N TYR A 179 -25.19 -4.69 3.74
CA TYR A 179 -25.35 -4.01 2.45
C TYR A 179 -26.10 -4.92 1.47
N ASP A 180 -27.30 -4.51 1.05
CA ASP A 180 -28.18 -5.32 0.19
C ASP A 180 -27.96 -5.10 -1.34
N GLY A 181 -27.02 -4.23 -1.73
CA GLY A 181 -26.83 -3.81 -3.14
C GLY A 181 -27.48 -2.47 -3.46
#